data_AF-L2FIT5-F1
#
_entry.id   AF-L2FIT5-F1
#
_cell.length_a   1.000
_cell.length_b   1.000
_cell.length_c   1.000
_cell.angle_alpha   90.00
_cell.angle_beta   90.00
_cell.angle_gamma   90.00
#
_symmetry.space_group_name_H-M   'P 1'
#
loop_
_entity.id
_entity.type
_entity.pdbx_description
1 polymer ?
#
loop_
_entity_poly.entity_id
_entity_poly.type
_entity_poly.pdbx_seq_one_letter_code
_entity_poly.pdbx_strand_id
1 'polypeptide(L)'
;MNRNCPWFDAGETLELLPRLNQPEPNFDPDAGVDKETIAHVKIIKHLSNDTKGFYQVLLCKMTKYPRSLVQPQMPFPRLDPETKTKDSVDYFVVKVSNGLVFPGGPEDPPYGNWQLAEHFYARESTALRLHYEKHLVRGNIMGSPYHVPSYYGTWVVKVPYVNEEDKNAPKIRYAGAIAVEYIRGLSIKNLCISNDPEDPVLVPKDYDVRPEYRSDLGSMNPQDETFRLDVLKLWLDGVVKSLHVGVKLHNLSPRNILVTVLDRQSLT
;
A
#
# COMPACT_ATOMS: atom_id res chain seq x y z
N MET A 1 5.52 18.66 -22.14
CA MET A 1 6.31 18.89 -20.91
C MET A 1 6.13 17.64 -20.06
N ASN A 2 7.12 16.74 -20.07
CA ASN A 2 7.09 15.52 -19.27
C ASN A 2 7.16 15.91 -17.79
N ARG A 3 6.03 15.82 -17.07
CA ARG A 3 6.08 15.79 -15.61
C ARG A 3 6.74 14.47 -15.22
N ASN A 4 8.02 14.51 -14.90
CA ASN A 4 8.72 13.47 -14.13
C ASN A 4 8.27 13.48 -12.64
N CYS A 5 7.11 14.06 -12.32
CA CYS A 5 6.61 14.30 -10.97
C CYS A 5 5.45 13.35 -10.64
N PRO A 6 5.25 13.03 -9.35
CA PRO A 6 4.05 12.34 -8.90
C PRO A 6 2.77 13.09 -9.37
N TRP A 7 1.75 12.34 -9.78
CA TRP A 7 0.48 12.90 -10.31
C TRP A 7 -0.44 13.46 -9.24
N PHE A 8 -0.15 13.11 -8.00
CA PHE A 8 -0.77 13.65 -6.82
C PHE A 8 0.33 14.29 -5.99
N ASP A 9 0.03 15.40 -5.34
CA ASP A 9 0.98 16.12 -4.50
C ASP A 9 0.57 16.02 -3.02
N ALA A 10 1.58 16.14 -2.14
CA ALA A 10 1.32 16.25 -0.71
C ALA A 10 0.43 17.48 -0.42
N GLY A 11 -0.58 17.28 0.42
CA GLY A 11 -1.58 18.30 0.74
C GLY A 11 -2.88 18.18 -0.06
N GLU A 12 -2.87 17.51 -1.22
CA GLU A 12 -4.07 17.30 -2.03
C GLU A 12 -5.08 16.37 -1.35
N THR A 13 -6.35 16.48 -1.76
CA THR A 13 -7.43 15.58 -1.35
C THR A 13 -7.79 14.67 -2.51
N LEU A 14 -7.83 13.37 -2.23
CA LEU A 14 -8.15 12.32 -3.16
C LEU A 14 -9.53 11.74 -2.85
N GLU A 15 -10.37 11.60 -3.87
CA GLU A 15 -11.64 10.86 -3.78
C GLU A 15 -11.36 9.38 -4.05
N LEU A 16 -11.70 8.53 -3.09
CA LEU A 16 -11.69 7.08 -3.27
C LEU A 16 -13.11 6.63 -3.61
N LEU A 17 -13.33 6.26 -4.87
CA LEU A 17 -14.57 5.69 -5.35
C LEU A 17 -14.55 4.17 -5.13
N PRO A 18 -15.60 3.54 -4.58
CA PRO A 18 -15.60 2.10 -4.40
C PRO A 18 -15.56 1.41 -5.76
N ARG A 19 -14.75 0.34 -5.87
CA ARG A 19 -14.79 -0.52 -7.06
C ARG A 19 -15.98 -1.46 -6.93
N LEU A 20 -17.13 -1.07 -7.48
CA LEU A 20 -18.29 -1.96 -7.60
C LEU A 20 -17.92 -3.11 -8.54
N ASN A 21 -18.30 -4.35 -8.20
CA ASN A 21 -18.00 -5.56 -8.97
C ASN A 21 -18.75 -5.56 -10.32
N GLN A 22 -18.44 -4.63 -11.23
CA GLN A 22 -18.85 -4.75 -12.62
C GLN A 22 -17.80 -5.60 -13.33
N PRO A 23 -18.21 -6.62 -14.12
CA PRO A 23 -17.29 -7.35 -14.96
C PRO A 23 -16.61 -6.38 -15.94
N GLU A 24 -15.29 -6.47 -16.06
CA GLU A 24 -14.55 -5.73 -17.09
C GLU A 24 -15.07 -6.11 -18.49
N PRO A 25 -15.15 -5.16 -19.43
CA PRO A 25 -14.51 -3.83 -19.41
C PRO A 25 -15.43 -2.64 -19.03
N ASN A 26 -16.61 -2.87 -18.47
CA ASN A 26 -17.66 -1.85 -18.38
C ASN A 26 -17.66 -1.04 -17.07
N PHE A 27 -16.49 -0.67 -16.52
CA PHE A 27 -16.46 0.30 -15.42
C PHE A 27 -16.94 1.66 -15.94
N ASP A 28 -18.16 2.02 -15.60
CA ASP A 28 -18.72 3.34 -15.89
C ASP A 28 -18.53 4.25 -14.66
N PRO A 29 -17.59 5.21 -14.71
CA PRO A 29 -17.37 6.14 -13.61
C PRO A 29 -18.52 7.14 -13.42
N ASP A 30 -19.39 7.28 -14.42
CA ASP A 30 -20.56 8.15 -14.41
C ASP A 30 -21.84 7.37 -14.05
N ALA A 31 -21.76 6.04 -13.95
CA ALA A 31 -22.80 5.25 -13.29
C ALA A 31 -22.94 5.78 -11.87
N GLY A 32 -24.18 6.00 -11.42
CA GLY A 32 -24.47 6.69 -10.16
C GLY A 32 -23.81 6.04 -8.95
N VAL A 33 -22.56 6.42 -8.65
CA VAL A 33 -21.86 6.04 -7.43
C VAL A 33 -22.56 6.77 -6.30
N ASP A 34 -23.10 5.99 -5.37
CA ASP A 34 -23.72 6.55 -4.17
C ASP A 34 -22.68 7.40 -3.42
N LYS A 35 -22.96 8.69 -3.27
CA LYS A 35 -22.08 9.66 -2.58
C LYS A 35 -21.80 9.28 -1.14
N GLU A 36 -22.64 8.43 -0.54
CA GLU A 36 -22.44 7.89 0.81
C GLU A 36 -21.35 6.82 0.89
N THR A 37 -20.95 6.26 -0.25
CA THR A 37 -19.93 5.20 -0.36
C THR A 37 -18.54 5.72 -0.69
N ILE A 38 -18.43 7.01 -1.05
CA ILE A 38 -17.18 7.68 -1.40
C ILE A 38 -16.43 8.07 -0.13
N ALA A 39 -15.13 7.77 -0.08
CA ALA A 39 -14.23 8.25 0.96
C ALA A 39 -13.36 9.40 0.44
N HIS A 40 -13.03 10.35 1.31
CA HIS A 40 -12.08 11.43 0.99
C HIS A 40 -10.87 11.34 1.89
N VAL A 41 -9.70 11.45 1.29
CA VAL A 41 -8.42 11.27 1.99
C VAL A 41 -7.48 12.41 1.63
N LYS A 42 -6.76 12.92 2.62
CA LYS A 42 -5.70 13.92 2.41
C LYS A 42 -4.36 13.20 2.27
N ILE A 43 -3.60 13.55 1.24
CA ILE A 43 -2.25 13.06 1.03
C ILE A 43 -1.32 13.81 1.98
N ILE A 44 -0.60 13.07 2.81
CA ILE A 44 0.34 13.61 3.78
C ILE A 44 1.74 13.67 3.17
N LYS A 45 2.19 12.58 2.55
CA LYS A 45 3.45 12.53 1.82
C LYS A 45 3.52 11.35 0.86
N HIS A 46 4.52 11.37 0.00
CA HIS A 46 4.92 10.25 -0.83
C HIS A 46 5.82 9.30 -0.05
N LEU A 47 5.47 8.01 -0.02
CA LEU A 47 6.33 6.96 0.54
C LEU A 47 7.22 6.32 -0.52
N SER A 48 6.67 6.15 -1.73
CA SER A 48 7.46 5.82 -2.92
C SER A 48 6.90 6.55 -4.13
N ASN A 49 7.81 7.11 -4.91
CA ASN A 49 7.58 7.71 -6.22
C ASN A 49 8.46 7.06 -7.29
N ASP A 50 9.05 5.88 -7.01
CA ASP A 50 9.93 5.26 -7.98
C ASP A 50 9.13 4.76 -9.20
N THR A 51 9.55 5.16 -10.40
CA THR A 51 9.04 4.63 -11.68
C THR A 51 9.32 3.12 -11.86
N LYS A 52 9.94 2.49 -10.87
CA LYS A 52 10.25 1.06 -10.80
C LYS A 52 9.27 0.29 -9.91
N GLY A 53 8.47 0.96 -9.08
CA GLY A 53 7.66 0.36 -8.03
C GLY A 53 6.26 -0.11 -8.46
N PHE A 54 5.89 0.05 -9.73
CA PHE A 54 4.56 -0.23 -10.32
C PHE A 54 3.38 0.58 -9.71
N TYR A 55 3.57 1.18 -8.54
CA TYR A 55 2.58 1.97 -7.83
C TYR A 55 3.17 3.31 -7.38
N GLN A 56 2.32 4.32 -7.33
CA GLN A 56 2.55 5.49 -6.50
C GLN A 56 2.05 5.18 -5.08
N VAL A 57 2.94 5.23 -4.09
CA VAL A 57 2.60 4.85 -2.71
C VAL A 57 2.45 6.11 -1.86
N LEU A 58 1.23 6.39 -1.42
CA LEU A 58 0.84 7.62 -0.73
C LEU A 58 0.55 7.33 0.74
N LEU A 59 1.13 8.13 1.64
CA LEU A 59 0.69 8.19 3.03
C LEU A 59 -0.52 9.12 3.12
N CYS A 60 -1.65 8.61 3.60
CA CYS A 60 -2.92 9.33 3.61
C CYS A 60 -3.53 9.40 5.01
N LYS A 61 -4.33 10.44 5.23
CA LYS A 61 -5.22 10.59 6.39
C LYS A 61 -6.66 10.70 5.92
N MET A 62 -7.60 10.08 6.62
CA MET A 62 -9.02 10.20 6.30
C MET A 62 -9.53 11.62 6.59
N THR A 63 -10.23 12.25 5.63
CA THR A 63 -10.93 13.52 5.83
C THR A 63 -12.44 13.36 5.83
N LYS A 64 -12.96 12.37 5.10
CA LYS A 64 -14.37 11.97 5.14
C LYS A 64 -14.51 10.47 5.01
N TYR A 65 -15.09 9.83 6.02
CA TYR A 65 -15.37 8.41 6.00
C TYR A 65 -16.60 8.11 5.12
N PRO A 66 -16.62 6.96 4.42
CA PRO A 66 -17.83 6.47 3.78
C PRO A 66 -18.87 6.12 4.86
N ARG A 67 -20.13 6.47 4.63
CA ARG A 67 -21.26 6.14 5.52
C ARG A 67 -21.76 4.71 5.30
N SER A 68 -21.58 4.19 4.09
CA SER A 68 -21.91 2.82 3.71
C SER A 68 -20.71 2.14 3.08
N LEU A 69 -20.48 0.87 3.44
CA LEU A 69 -19.45 0.03 2.86
C LEU A 69 -20.09 -0.93 1.86
N VAL A 70 -19.79 -0.74 0.58
CA VAL A 70 -20.32 -1.55 -0.53
C VAL A 70 -19.37 -2.68 -0.96
N GLN A 71 -18.22 -2.79 -0.30
CA GLN A 71 -17.21 -3.80 -0.60
C GLN A 71 -16.67 -4.47 0.67
N PRO A 72 -16.19 -5.72 0.59
CA PRO A 72 -15.54 -6.38 1.71
C PRO A 72 -14.25 -5.66 2.08
N GLN A 73 -14.15 -5.12 3.29
CA GLN A 73 -12.97 -4.43 3.80
C GLN A 73 -12.99 -4.32 5.32
N MET A 74 -11.83 -4.11 5.93
CA MET A 74 -11.72 -3.66 7.32
C MET A 74 -12.19 -2.20 7.43
N PRO A 75 -12.74 -1.79 8.59
CA PRO A 75 -13.01 -0.38 8.83
C PRO A 75 -11.70 0.41 8.77
N PHE A 76 -11.75 1.61 8.19
CA PHE A 76 -10.62 2.53 8.28
C PHE A 76 -10.32 2.84 9.76
N PRO A 77 -9.05 3.10 10.11
CA PRO A 77 -8.70 3.52 11.46
C PRO A 77 -9.49 4.79 11.80
N ARG A 78 -10.31 4.73 12.85
CA ARG A 78 -11.10 5.87 13.34
C ARG A 78 -10.41 6.47 14.54
N LEU A 79 -10.40 7.80 14.58
CA LEU A 79 -10.10 8.56 15.78
C LEU A 79 -11.24 8.31 16.76
N ASP A 80 -10.98 7.58 17.83
CA ASP A 80 -11.88 7.58 18.97
C ASP A 80 -11.62 8.89 19.76
N PRO A 81 -12.60 9.81 19.80
CA PRO A 81 -12.44 11.08 20.49
C PRO A 81 -12.28 10.94 22.01
N GLU A 82 -12.63 9.78 22.59
CA GLU A 82 -12.49 9.50 24.02
C GLU A 82 -11.10 8.96 24.36
N THR A 83 -10.51 8.12 23.49
CA THR A 83 -9.18 7.53 23.69
C THR A 83 -8.07 8.31 22.98
N LYS A 84 -8.07 9.65 23.09
CA LYS A 84 -7.00 10.58 22.62
C LYS A 84 -5.62 10.24 23.22
N THR A 85 -5.08 9.09 22.85
CA THR A 85 -3.69 8.75 23.01
C THR A 85 -2.98 9.54 21.91
N LYS A 86 -1.95 10.30 22.31
CA LYS A 86 -1.11 11.12 21.42
C LYS A 86 -0.49 10.34 20.24
N ASP A 87 -0.62 9.02 20.25
CA ASP A 87 0.08 8.09 19.37
C ASP A 87 -0.84 7.33 18.38
N SER A 88 -2.15 7.58 18.44
CA SER A 88 -3.13 7.07 17.46
C SER A 88 -2.97 7.81 16.13
N VAL A 89 -1.91 7.48 15.41
CA VAL A 89 -1.67 8.09 14.11
C VAL A 89 -2.62 7.45 13.08
N ASP A 90 -3.60 8.25 12.64
CA ASP A 90 -4.68 7.96 11.67
C ASP A 90 -4.20 7.69 10.22
N TYR A 91 -2.93 7.33 10.03
CA TYR A 91 -2.39 7.19 8.69
C TYR A 91 -2.59 5.78 8.17
N PHE A 92 -2.88 5.72 6.88
CA PHE A 92 -2.89 4.50 6.09
C PHE A 92 -2.21 4.77 4.76
N VAL A 93 -1.97 3.71 3.99
CA VAL A 93 -1.33 3.79 2.70
C VAL A 93 -2.38 3.65 1.60
N VAL A 94 -2.31 4.51 0.60
CA VAL A 94 -3.02 4.33 -0.67
C VAL A 94 -1.98 4.03 -1.75
N LYS A 95 -2.05 2.84 -2.33
CA LYS A 95 -1.24 2.45 -3.49
C LYS A 95 -2.06 2.72 -4.74
N VAL A 96 -1.62 3.63 -5.60
CA VAL A 96 -2.29 3.94 -6.87
C VAL A 96 -1.53 3.30 -8.02
N SER A 97 -2.21 2.45 -8.80
CA SER A 97 -1.67 1.79 -10.00
C SER A 97 -1.99 2.64 -11.22
N ASN A 98 -0.98 3.29 -11.78
CA ASN A 98 -1.13 4.20 -12.90
C ASN A 98 -0.22 3.74 -14.04
N GLY A 99 -0.78 3.51 -15.23
CA GLY A 99 0.00 3.05 -16.40
C GLY A 99 1.10 4.02 -16.82
N LEU A 100 1.08 5.28 -16.38
CA LEU A 100 2.16 6.23 -16.66
C LEU A 100 3.41 6.01 -15.80
N VAL A 101 3.29 5.36 -14.64
CA VAL A 101 4.45 5.04 -13.78
C VAL A 101 5.02 3.65 -14.05
N PHE A 102 4.41 2.90 -14.99
CA PHE A 102 4.92 1.61 -15.41
C PHE A 102 6.16 1.82 -16.30
N PRO A 103 7.30 1.21 -15.96
CA PRO A 103 8.47 1.27 -16.82
C PRO A 103 8.11 0.57 -18.13
N GLY A 104 8.17 1.29 -19.25
CA GLY A 104 8.06 0.67 -20.56
C GLY A 104 9.10 -0.44 -20.67
N GLY A 105 8.66 -1.65 -21.00
CA GLY A 105 9.57 -2.76 -21.22
C GLY A 105 10.48 -2.47 -22.42
N PRO A 106 11.71 -3.01 -22.46
CA PRO A 106 12.60 -2.91 -23.61
C PRO A 106 12.08 -3.66 -24.85
N GLU A 107 11.05 -4.48 -24.69
CA GLU A 107 10.31 -5.17 -25.74
C GLU A 107 8.85 -4.76 -25.61
N ASP A 108 8.21 -4.32 -26.69
CA ASP A 108 6.78 -4.01 -26.73
C ASP A 108 5.99 -5.23 -26.20
N PRO A 109 5.54 -5.22 -24.94
CA PRO A 109 4.74 -6.32 -24.44
C PRO A 109 3.44 -6.32 -25.23
N PRO A 110 2.76 -7.48 -25.39
CA PRO A 110 1.46 -7.51 -26.06
C PRO A 110 0.38 -6.67 -25.34
N TYR A 111 0.71 -6.11 -24.17
CA TYR A 111 -0.15 -5.29 -23.34
C TYR A 111 0.48 -3.92 -23.11
N GLY A 112 -0.32 -2.86 -23.27
CA GLY A 112 0.10 -1.50 -22.93
C GLY A 112 0.25 -1.32 -21.42
N ASN A 113 1.02 -0.31 -21.01
CA ASN A 113 1.32 -0.03 -19.60
C ASN A 113 0.07 0.08 -18.70
N TRP A 114 -1.05 0.57 -19.24
CA TRP A 114 -2.32 0.65 -18.50
C TRP A 114 -2.93 -0.72 -18.20
N GLN A 115 -2.84 -1.65 -19.14
CA GLN A 115 -3.31 -3.02 -18.93
C GLN A 115 -2.41 -3.74 -17.93
N LEU A 116 -1.09 -3.49 -17.99
CA LEU A 116 -0.16 -4.00 -16.98
C LEU A 116 -0.49 -3.43 -15.60
N ALA A 117 -0.72 -2.12 -15.49
CA ALA A 117 -1.13 -1.48 -14.22
C ALA A 117 -2.38 -2.11 -13.63
N GLU A 118 -3.40 -2.35 -14.45
CA GLU A 118 -4.62 -3.03 -14.02
C GLU A 118 -4.34 -4.48 -13.60
N HIS A 119 -3.54 -5.24 -14.35
CA HIS A 119 -3.19 -6.61 -13.99
C HIS A 119 -2.49 -6.71 -12.62
N PHE A 120 -1.49 -5.85 -12.34
CA PHE A 120 -0.79 -5.86 -11.05
C PHE A 120 -1.74 -5.47 -9.91
N TYR A 121 -2.53 -4.42 -10.12
CA TYR A 121 -3.54 -3.97 -9.18
C TYR A 121 -4.59 -5.05 -8.87
N ALA A 122 -5.17 -5.67 -9.90
CA ALA A 122 -6.18 -6.72 -9.75
C ALA A 122 -5.63 -7.94 -8.99
N ARG A 123 -4.38 -8.33 -9.26
CA ARG A 123 -3.71 -9.43 -8.54
C ARG A 123 -3.53 -9.12 -7.06
N GLU A 124 -3.01 -7.94 -6.72
CA GLU A 124 -2.80 -7.54 -5.33
C GLU A 124 -4.13 -7.33 -4.58
N SER A 125 -5.09 -6.67 -5.22
CA SER A 125 -6.46 -6.49 -4.70
C SER A 125 -7.13 -7.83 -4.38
N THR A 126 -7.09 -8.78 -5.32
CA THR A 126 -7.68 -10.11 -5.14
C THR A 126 -6.99 -10.88 -4.02
N ALA A 127 -5.65 -10.83 -3.97
CA ALA A 127 -4.88 -11.48 -2.92
C ALA A 127 -5.22 -10.94 -1.52
N LEU A 128 -5.32 -9.61 -1.37
CA LEU A 128 -5.70 -8.98 -0.11
C LEU A 128 -7.15 -9.29 0.27
N ARG A 129 -8.08 -9.23 -0.69
CA ARG A 129 -9.48 -9.58 -0.46
C ARG A 129 -9.63 -11.03 0.02
N LEU A 130 -8.92 -11.98 -0.59
CA LEU A 130 -8.96 -13.38 -0.16
C LEU A 130 -8.41 -13.55 1.27
N HIS A 131 -7.31 -12.88 1.61
CA HIS A 131 -6.80 -12.87 2.99
C HIS A 131 -7.83 -12.27 3.96
N TYR A 132 -8.55 -11.22 3.57
CA TYR A 132 -9.60 -10.60 4.39
C TYR A 132 -10.78 -11.56 4.61
N GLU A 133 -11.25 -12.24 3.56
CA GLU A 133 -12.31 -13.24 3.67
C GLU A 133 -11.91 -14.39 4.60
N LYS A 134 -10.66 -14.85 4.55
CA LYS A 134 -10.15 -15.85 5.50
C LYS A 134 -9.97 -15.29 6.90
N HIS A 135 -9.60 -14.02 7.03
CA HIS A 135 -9.48 -13.33 8.32
C HIS A 135 -10.85 -13.29 9.04
N LEU A 136 -11.94 -13.03 8.33
CA LEU A 136 -13.29 -13.04 8.91
C LEU A 136 -13.69 -14.40 9.51
N VAL A 137 -13.15 -15.50 8.98
CA VAL A 137 -13.48 -16.86 9.44
C VAL A 137 -12.53 -17.33 10.55
N ARG A 138 -11.24 -17.05 10.42
CA ARG A 138 -10.19 -17.64 11.28
C ARG A 138 -9.62 -16.67 12.33
N GLY A 139 -9.85 -15.37 12.15
CA GLY A 139 -9.11 -14.33 12.86
C GLY A 139 -7.61 -14.33 12.51
N ASN A 140 -6.87 -13.37 13.07
CA ASN A 140 -5.40 -13.42 13.23
C ASN A 140 -4.55 -13.56 11.94
N ILE A 141 -5.09 -13.10 10.80
CA ILE A 141 -4.36 -13.05 9.51
C ILE A 141 -3.88 -11.63 9.14
N MET A 142 -4.72 -10.63 9.41
CA MET A 142 -4.56 -9.25 8.94
C MET A 142 -4.50 -8.28 10.11
N GLY A 143 -3.75 -7.20 9.91
CA GLY A 143 -3.57 -6.14 10.90
C GLY A 143 -2.44 -6.43 11.86
N SER A 144 -1.85 -5.40 12.46
CA SER A 144 -0.89 -5.61 13.55
C SER A 144 -1.48 -6.54 14.63
N PRO A 145 -0.75 -7.57 15.09
CA PRO A 145 0.67 -7.89 14.85
C PRO A 145 0.93 -8.94 13.74
N TYR A 146 0.00 -9.16 12.82
CA TYR A 146 0.00 -10.25 11.84
C TYR A 146 0.75 -9.93 10.53
N HIS A 147 1.02 -10.98 9.75
CA HIS A 147 1.87 -10.95 8.55
C HIS A 147 1.28 -10.23 7.33
N VAL A 148 -0.04 -10.00 7.29
CA VAL A 148 -0.71 -9.27 6.21
C VAL A 148 -1.19 -7.91 6.76
N PRO A 149 -0.92 -6.79 6.07
CA PRO A 149 -1.47 -5.50 6.49
C PRO A 149 -3.00 -5.52 6.48
N SER A 150 -3.61 -4.70 7.35
CA SER A 150 -5.06 -4.47 7.31
C SER A 150 -5.47 -3.97 5.93
N TYR A 151 -6.53 -4.55 5.37
CA TYR A 151 -7.04 -4.21 4.04
C TYR A 151 -8.28 -3.32 4.16
N TYR A 152 -8.14 -2.05 3.77
CA TYR A 152 -9.20 -1.03 3.83
C TYR A 152 -9.94 -0.85 2.51
N GLY A 153 -9.85 -1.84 1.62
CA GLY A 153 -10.63 -1.88 0.41
C GLY A 153 -9.86 -1.56 -0.86
N THR A 154 -10.56 -1.79 -1.97
CA THR A 154 -10.11 -1.58 -3.33
C THR A 154 -10.91 -0.43 -3.90
N TRP A 155 -10.21 0.56 -4.44
CA TRP A 155 -10.78 1.86 -4.78
C TRP A 155 -10.40 2.22 -6.20
N VAL A 156 -11.10 3.21 -6.74
CA VAL A 156 -10.77 3.87 -8.00
C VAL A 156 -10.56 5.34 -7.69
N VAL A 157 -9.55 5.94 -8.31
CA VAL A 157 -9.21 7.35 -8.14
C VAL A 157 -9.21 8.08 -9.47
N LYS A 158 -9.60 9.36 -9.43
CA LYS A 158 -9.54 10.26 -10.59
C LYS A 158 -8.13 10.81 -10.74
N VAL A 159 -7.56 10.64 -11.92
CA VAL A 159 -6.24 11.16 -12.31
C VAL A 159 -6.44 12.20 -13.41
N PRO A 160 -6.23 13.50 -13.13
CA PRO A 160 -6.26 14.50 -14.18
C PRO A 160 -5.06 14.32 -15.12
N TYR A 161 -5.28 14.41 -16.43
CA TYR A 161 -4.23 14.41 -17.44
C TYR A 161 -4.50 15.42 -18.55
N VAL A 162 -3.43 15.94 -19.15
CA VAL A 162 -3.50 16.86 -20.29
C VAL A 162 -3.18 16.06 -21.54
N ASN A 163 -4.06 16.08 -22.53
CA ASN A 163 -3.77 15.49 -23.84
C ASN A 163 -2.83 16.44 -24.60
N GLU A 164 -1.77 15.92 -25.22
CA GLU A 164 -0.86 16.78 -25.99
C GLU A 164 -1.53 17.38 -27.24
N GLU A 165 -2.52 16.68 -27.80
CA GLU A 165 -3.30 17.12 -28.97
C GLU A 165 -4.38 18.17 -28.62
N ASP A 166 -4.85 18.19 -27.37
CA ASP A 166 -5.87 19.13 -26.89
C ASP A 166 -5.46 19.64 -25.51
N LYS A 167 -4.60 20.66 -25.51
CA LYS A 167 -4.05 21.28 -24.29
C LYS A 167 -5.08 22.10 -23.52
N ASN A 168 -6.26 22.37 -24.10
CA ASN A 168 -7.26 23.27 -23.53
C ASN A 168 -8.35 22.54 -22.74
N ALA A 169 -8.45 21.22 -22.84
CA ALA A 169 -9.41 20.40 -22.09
C ALA A 169 -8.67 19.42 -21.17
N PRO A 170 -8.57 19.69 -19.84
CA PRO A 170 -8.09 18.69 -18.90
C PRO A 170 -9.02 17.47 -18.94
N LYS A 171 -8.47 16.31 -19.25
CA LYS A 171 -9.20 15.05 -19.29
C LYS A 171 -9.00 14.31 -17.97
N ILE A 172 -9.98 13.49 -17.59
CA ILE A 172 -9.91 12.65 -16.39
C ILE A 172 -9.70 11.21 -16.84
N ARG A 173 -8.74 10.53 -16.20
CA ARG A 173 -8.59 9.08 -16.24
C ARG A 173 -8.90 8.49 -14.88
N TYR A 174 -9.16 7.20 -14.87
CA TYR A 174 -9.39 6.44 -13.65
C TYR A 174 -8.23 5.46 -13.46
N ALA A 175 -7.77 5.34 -12.22
CA ALA A 175 -6.70 4.44 -11.82
C ALA A 175 -7.15 3.58 -10.66
N GLY A 176 -6.76 2.31 -10.66
CA GLY A 176 -6.96 1.41 -9.55
C GLY A 176 -6.15 1.85 -8.33
N ALA A 177 -6.75 1.79 -7.15
CA ALA A 177 -6.09 2.11 -5.89
C ALA A 177 -6.41 1.07 -4.81
N ILE A 178 -5.45 0.77 -3.93
CA ILE A 178 -5.64 -0.14 -2.80
C ILE A 178 -5.30 0.62 -1.52
N ALA A 179 -6.24 0.63 -0.58
CA ALA A 179 -6.02 1.21 0.74
C ALA A 179 -5.63 0.11 1.73
N VAL A 180 -4.49 0.26 2.39
CA VAL A 180 -3.94 -0.72 3.35
C VAL A 180 -3.33 -0.03 4.57
N GLU A 181 -3.09 -0.80 5.62
CA GLU A 181 -2.38 -0.35 6.82
C GLU A 181 -1.05 0.34 6.52
N TYR A 182 -0.79 1.45 7.22
CA TYR A 182 0.53 2.03 7.25
C TYR A 182 1.40 1.31 8.28
N ILE A 183 2.29 0.45 7.79
CA ILE A 183 3.27 -0.23 8.62
C ILE A 183 4.38 0.77 8.98
N ARG A 184 4.43 1.17 10.25
CA ARG A 184 5.46 2.06 10.80
C ARG A 184 6.76 1.27 11.02
N GLY A 185 7.39 0.87 9.93
CA GLY A 185 8.54 -0.01 9.93
C GLY A 185 9.62 0.40 8.94
N LEU A 186 10.68 -0.40 8.90
CA LEU A 186 11.76 -0.29 7.93
C LEU A 186 11.76 -1.54 7.06
N SER A 187 12.04 -1.39 5.77
CA SER A 187 12.26 -2.55 4.92
C SER A 187 13.54 -3.27 5.30
N ILE A 188 13.65 -4.58 5.04
CA ILE A 188 14.91 -5.31 5.22
C ILE A 188 16.04 -4.61 4.44
N LYS A 189 15.76 -4.09 3.24
CA LYS A 189 16.74 -3.27 2.50
C LYS A 189 17.23 -2.08 3.31
N ASN A 190 16.35 -1.37 4.03
CA ASN A 190 16.72 -0.20 4.83
C ASN A 190 17.44 -0.55 6.14
N LEU A 191 17.35 -1.80 6.60
CA LEU A 191 18.10 -2.34 7.74
C LEU A 191 19.52 -2.79 7.34
N CYS A 192 19.79 -2.85 6.04
CA CYS A 192 21.07 -3.26 5.49
C CYS A 192 21.77 -2.11 4.76
N ILE A 193 23.06 -2.28 4.53
CA ILE A 193 23.86 -1.56 3.55
C ILE A 193 24.08 -2.47 2.34
N SER A 194 24.19 -1.85 1.16
CA SER A 194 24.64 -2.51 -0.08
C SER A 194 26.02 -1.93 -0.36
N ASN A 195 27.05 -2.77 -0.31
CA ASN A 195 28.43 -2.31 -0.54
C ASN A 195 28.73 -2.10 -2.03
N ASP A 196 27.89 -2.66 -2.90
CA ASP A 196 27.99 -2.54 -4.35
C ASP A 196 26.56 -2.37 -4.94
N PRO A 197 26.35 -1.45 -5.89
CA PRO A 197 25.13 -1.40 -6.70
C PRO A 197 24.92 -2.63 -7.59
N GLU A 198 26.00 -3.32 -7.98
CA GLU A 198 26.03 -4.48 -8.89
C GLU A 198 26.05 -5.83 -8.13
N ASP A 199 26.52 -5.85 -6.87
CA ASP A 199 26.46 -7.01 -5.99
C ASP A 199 25.35 -6.83 -4.91
N PRO A 200 24.22 -7.54 -5.01
CA PRO A 200 23.05 -7.32 -4.16
C PRO A 200 23.19 -7.91 -2.75
N VAL A 201 24.40 -8.28 -2.30
CA VAL A 201 24.63 -8.81 -0.96
C VAL A 201 24.27 -7.75 0.08
N LEU A 202 23.20 -8.02 0.83
CA LEU A 202 22.75 -7.18 1.92
C LEU A 202 23.57 -7.48 3.17
N VAL A 203 24.31 -6.48 3.64
CA VAL A 203 25.04 -6.54 4.91
C VAL A 203 24.25 -5.78 5.96
N PRO A 204 23.95 -6.34 7.14
CA PRO A 204 23.23 -5.59 8.18
C PRO A 204 23.99 -4.33 8.61
N LYS A 205 23.27 -3.24 8.89
CA LYS A 205 23.88 -2.03 9.45
C LYS A 205 24.48 -2.31 10.81
N ASP A 206 25.67 -1.78 11.06
CA ASP A 206 26.45 -1.91 12.30
C ASP A 206 25.98 -0.98 13.43
N TYR A 207 24.85 -0.30 13.24
CA TYR A 207 24.24 0.58 14.21
C TYR A 207 22.74 0.31 14.33
N ASP A 208 22.23 0.63 15.51
CA ASP A 208 20.81 0.62 15.82
C ASP A 208 20.02 1.56 14.90
N VAL A 209 18.95 1.04 14.30
CA VAL A 209 18.10 1.78 13.38
C VAL A 209 16.74 2.02 14.03
N ARG A 210 16.20 3.23 13.86
CA ARG A 210 14.88 3.62 14.38
C ARG A 210 13.95 4.05 13.25
N PRO A 211 12.67 3.68 13.28
CA PRO A 211 11.67 4.27 12.39
C PRO A 211 11.54 5.78 12.60
N GLU A 212 11.39 6.53 11.50
CA GLU A 212 11.32 8.02 11.50
C GLU A 212 10.23 8.61 12.41
N TYR A 213 9.14 7.87 12.65
CA TYR A 213 7.91 8.39 13.28
C TYR A 213 7.70 8.03 14.74
N ARG A 214 8.66 7.37 15.39
CA ARG A 214 8.53 6.91 16.78
C ARG A 214 9.92 6.84 17.42
N SER A 215 10.40 7.95 17.99
CA SER A 215 11.64 7.97 18.78
C SER A 215 11.52 7.23 20.12
N ASP A 216 10.28 6.96 20.53
CA ASP A 216 9.80 6.21 21.69
C ASP A 216 9.74 4.68 21.47
N LEU A 217 9.65 4.21 20.21
CA LEU A 217 9.80 2.78 19.93
C LEU A 217 11.27 2.35 20.10
N GLY A 218 11.47 1.12 20.55
CA GLY A 218 12.79 0.51 20.68
C GLY A 218 13.58 0.55 19.38
N SER A 219 14.91 0.64 19.47
CA SER A 219 15.78 0.46 18.31
C SER A 219 15.72 -0.97 17.80
N MET A 220 15.85 -1.12 16.48
CA MET A 220 16.13 -2.39 15.85
C MET A 220 17.65 -2.52 15.74
N ASN A 221 18.22 -3.65 16.15
CA ASN A 221 19.64 -3.95 15.97
C ASN A 221 19.81 -4.97 14.83
N PRO A 222 20.13 -4.55 13.59
CA PRO A 222 20.24 -5.48 12.47
C PRO A 222 21.44 -6.44 12.57
N GLN A 223 22.48 -6.10 13.34
CA GLN A 223 23.64 -7.00 13.54
C GLN A 223 23.29 -8.18 14.44
N ASP A 224 22.39 -7.98 15.41
CA ASP A 224 21.97 -9.04 16.32
C ASP A 224 21.43 -10.24 15.53
N GLU A 225 22.07 -11.38 15.71
CA GLU A 225 21.69 -12.64 15.07
C GLU A 225 20.30 -13.09 15.52
N THR A 226 19.95 -12.90 16.79
CA THR A 226 18.66 -13.29 17.33
C THR A 226 17.54 -12.50 16.65
N PHE A 227 17.70 -11.17 16.58
CA PHE A 227 16.79 -10.30 15.84
C PHE A 227 16.61 -10.74 14.38
N ARG A 228 17.72 -11.03 13.67
CA ARG A 228 17.66 -11.46 12.26
C ARG A 228 16.93 -12.79 12.10
N LEU A 229 17.19 -13.75 12.96
CA LEU A 229 16.53 -15.06 12.94
C LEU A 229 15.04 -14.94 13.25
N ASP A 230 14.65 -14.06 14.18
CA ASP A 230 13.24 -13.80 14.49
C ASP A 230 12.51 -13.14 13.31
N VAL A 231 13.12 -12.15 12.66
CA VAL A 231 12.56 -11.54 11.45
C VAL A 231 12.37 -12.59 10.34
N LEU A 232 13.39 -13.43 10.10
CA LEU A 232 13.33 -14.50 9.11
C LEU A 232 12.22 -15.52 9.44
N LYS A 233 12.12 -15.94 10.70
CA LYS A 233 11.11 -16.87 11.19
C LYS A 233 9.70 -16.32 10.98
N LEU A 234 9.44 -15.09 11.42
CA LEU A 234 8.13 -14.44 11.28
C LEU A 234 7.75 -14.26 9.81
N TRP A 235 8.72 -13.90 8.97
CA TRP A 235 8.50 -13.76 7.54
C TRP A 235 8.16 -15.10 6.87
N LEU A 236 8.92 -16.17 7.14
CA LEU A 236 8.66 -17.50 6.59
C LEU A 236 7.31 -18.06 7.07
N ASP A 237 6.97 -17.88 8.34
CA ASP A 237 5.67 -18.23 8.89
C ASP A 237 4.54 -17.51 8.13
N GLY A 238 4.70 -16.21 7.86
CA GLY A 238 3.77 -15.44 7.05
C GLY A 238 3.63 -15.97 5.62
N VAL A 239 4.74 -16.28 4.93
CA VAL A 239 4.72 -16.86 3.57
C VAL A 239 3.93 -18.18 3.56
N VAL A 240 4.19 -19.05 4.53
CA VAL A 240 3.51 -20.35 4.64
C VAL A 240 2.02 -20.15 4.93
N LYS A 241 1.65 -19.24 5.84
CA LYS A 241 0.24 -18.91 6.12
C LYS A 241 -0.49 -18.36 4.89
N SER A 242 0.13 -17.47 4.12
CA SER A 242 -0.41 -16.99 2.84
C SER A 242 -0.63 -18.13 1.84
N LEU A 243 0.31 -19.06 1.72
CA LEU A 243 0.15 -20.23 0.86
C LEU A 243 -1.02 -21.12 1.29
N HIS A 244 -1.21 -21.33 2.60
CA HIS A 244 -2.33 -22.13 3.13
C HIS A 244 -3.71 -21.50 2.88
N VAL A 245 -3.78 -20.18 2.65
CA VAL A 245 -5.02 -19.52 2.23
C VAL A 245 -5.18 -19.46 0.70
N GLY A 246 -4.23 -20.02 -0.05
CA GLY A 246 -4.26 -20.07 -1.52
C GLY A 246 -3.59 -18.87 -2.19
N VAL A 247 -2.80 -18.08 -1.47
CA VAL A 247 -2.11 -16.91 -2.03
C VAL A 247 -0.61 -17.14 -2.11
N LYS A 248 -0.06 -17.06 -3.32
CA LYS A 248 1.38 -17.15 -3.57
C LYS A 248 2.01 -15.75 -3.65
N LEU A 249 2.97 -15.48 -2.77
CA LEU A 249 3.79 -14.27 -2.82
C LEU A 249 4.88 -14.43 -3.89
N HIS A 250 4.79 -13.65 -4.98
CA HIS A 250 5.71 -13.76 -6.12
C HIS A 250 6.95 -12.85 -6.03
N ASN A 251 6.89 -11.78 -5.24
CA ASN A 251 7.98 -10.81 -5.14
C ASN A 251 8.45 -10.68 -3.68
N LEU A 252 9.37 -11.56 -3.30
CA LEU A 252 9.96 -11.64 -1.97
C LEU A 252 11.21 -10.74 -1.82
N SER A 253 11.23 -9.62 -2.55
CA SER A 253 12.34 -8.66 -2.46
C SER A 253 12.45 -8.10 -1.02
N PRO A 254 13.67 -7.94 -0.47
CA PRO A 254 13.92 -7.27 0.81
C PRO A 254 13.34 -5.85 0.91
N ARG A 255 13.01 -5.22 -0.22
CA ARG A 255 12.33 -3.91 -0.28
C ARG A 255 10.86 -3.98 0.15
N ASN A 256 10.22 -5.14 -0.03
CA ASN A 256 8.79 -5.34 0.19
C ASN A 256 8.46 -5.97 1.54
N ILE A 257 9.48 -6.35 2.33
CA ILE A 257 9.33 -6.93 3.66
C ILE A 257 9.62 -5.84 4.68
N LEU A 258 8.59 -5.40 5.39
CA LEU A 258 8.68 -4.35 6.40
C LEU A 258 8.77 -4.97 7.80
N VAL A 259 9.73 -4.51 8.59
CA VAL A 259 9.93 -4.89 9.98
C VAL A 259 9.51 -3.72 10.86
N THR A 260 8.71 -3.98 11.89
CA THR A 260 8.24 -2.97 12.84
C THR A 260 8.43 -3.48 14.27
N VAL A 261 8.53 -2.55 15.22
CA VAL A 261 8.58 -2.87 16.65
C VAL A 261 7.18 -2.72 17.21
N LEU A 262 6.66 -3.78 17.82
CA LEU A 262 5.38 -3.74 18.52
C LEU A 262 5.56 -3.06 19.87
N ASP A 263 4.67 -2.14 20.20
CA ASP A 263 4.58 -1.61 21.54
C ASP A 263 4.06 -2.73 22.46
N ARG A 264 4.64 -2.91 23.66
CA ARG A 264 4.20 -3.96 24.59
C ARG A 264 2.73 -3.80 25.00
N GLN A 265 2.16 -2.60 24.86
CA GLN A 265 0.75 -2.32 25.11
C GLN A 265 -0.21 -2.83 24.01
N SER A 266 0.29 -3.15 22.81
CA SER A 266 -0.53 -3.68 21.70
C SER A 266 -0.71 -5.20 21.72
N LEU A 267 -0.16 -5.90 22.73
CA LEU A 267 -0.20 -7.36 22.89
C LEU A 267 -1.11 -7.84 24.04
N THR A 268 -1.81 -6.92 24.71
CA THR A 268 -2.81 -7.19 25.76
C THR A 268 -4.21 -6.94 25.24
#